data_AF-A0A3A8KDX3-F1
#
_entry.id   AF-A0A3A8KDX3-F1
#
_cell.length_a   1.000
_cell.length_b   1.000
_cell.length_c   1.000
_cell.angle_alpha   90.00
_cell.angle_beta   90.00
_cell.angle_gamma   90.00
#
_symmetry.space_group_name_H-M   'P 1'
#
loop_
_entity.id
_entity.type
_entity.pdbx_description
1 polymer ?
#
loop_
_entity_poly.entity_id
_entity_poly.type
_entity_poly.pdbx_seq_one_letter_code
_entity_poly.pdbx_strand_id
1 'polypeptide(L)' 'MYTCPECLRGFSGPAGLKQLHADHKLARSRGGKTVWENLVLLCGPCNLTKGNKLPHE' A
#
# COMPACT_ATOMS: atom_id res chain seq x y z
N MET A 1 -12.05 1.77 -10.74
CA MET A 1 -11.06 0.67 -10.69
C MET A 1 -9.79 1.24 -10.11
N TYR A 2 -9.22 0.59 -9.10
CA TYR A 2 -7.91 0.97 -8.54
C TYR A 2 -6.87 -0.07 -8.96
N THR A 3 -5.66 0.38 -9.27
CA THR A 3 -4.57 -0.50 -9.68
C THR A 3 -3.48 -0.45 -8.62
N CYS A 4 -3.09 -1.61 -8.08
CA CYS A 4 -1.99 -1.69 -7.13
C CYS A 4 -0.69 -1.20 -7.79
N PRO A 5 0.02 -0.21 -7.23
CA PRO A 5 1.21 0.35 -7.87
C PRO A 5 2.38 -0.64 -7.93
N GLU A 6 2.42 -1.64 -7.04
CA GLU A 6 3.52 -2.61 -6.95
C GLU A 6 3.39 -3.77 -7.94
N CYS A 7 2.19 -4.33 -8.12
CA CYS A 7 1.97 -5.52 -8.94
C CYS A 7 1.03 -5.31 -10.14
N LEU A 8 0.53 -4.08 -10.32
CA LEU A 8 -0.35 -3.68 -11.42
C LEU A 8 -1.68 -4.44 -11.51
N ARG A 9 -2.04 -5.23 -10.49
CA ARG A 9 -3.36 -5.89 -10.41
C ARG A 9 -4.46 -4.86 -10.19
N GLY A 10 -5.53 -4.98 -10.96
CA GLY A 10 -6.73 -4.15 -10.85
C GLY A 10 -7.75 -4.68 -9.83
N PHE A 11 -8.36 -3.75 -9.09
CA PHE A 11 -9.39 -4.01 -8.09
C PHE A 11 -10.61 -3.11 -8.37
N SER A 12 -11.76 -3.74 -8.49
CA SER A 12 -13.03 -3.08 -8.86
C SER A 12 -14.16 -3.49 -7.94
N GLY A 13 -15.13 -2.58 -7.78
CA GLY A 13 -16.29 -2.77 -6.91
C GLY A 13 -15.95 -2.77 -5.41
N PRO A 14 -16.98 -2.80 -4.54
CA PRO A 14 -16.78 -2.76 -3.09
C PRO A 14 -15.94 -3.92 -2.55
N ALA A 15 -16.13 -5.13 -3.10
CA ALA A 15 -15.39 -6.33 -2.70
C ALA A 15 -13.91 -6.26 -3.11
N GLY A 16 -13.59 -5.65 -4.27
CA GLY A 16 -12.22 -5.44 -4.71
C GLY A 16 -11.50 -4.39 -3.86
N LEU A 17 -12.18 -3.26 -3.56
CA LEU A 17 -11.60 -2.19 -2.75
C LEU A 17 -11.34 -2.63 -1.30
N LYS A 18 -12.14 -3.54 -0.74
CA LYS A 18 -11.92 -4.13 0.61
C LYS A 18 -10.64 -4.97 0.72
N GLN A 19 -10.02 -5.35 -0.40
CA GLN A 19 -8.75 -6.11 -0.41
C GLN A 19 -7.52 -5.19 -0.42
N LEU A 20 -7.73 -3.87 -0.45
CA LEU A 20 -6.69 -2.87 -0.40
C LEU A 20 -6.45 -2.44 1.05
N HIS A 21 -5.19 -2.22 1.39
CA HIS A 21 -4.73 -1.77 2.69
C HIS A 21 -4.00 -0.45 2.52
N ALA A 22 -4.31 0.52 3.38
CA ALA A 22 -3.54 1.75 3.47
C ALA A 22 -2.26 1.49 4.27
N ASP A 23 -1.12 1.86 3.70
CA ASP A 23 0.19 1.69 4.31
C ASP A 23 1.06 2.94 4.11
N HIS A 24 2.10 3.09 4.91
CA HIS A 24 3.03 4.21 4.82
C HIS A 24 4.13 3.93 3.79
N LYS A 25 4.37 4.87 2.86
CA LYS A 25 5.50 4.81 1.90
C LYS A 25 6.84 4.77 2.64
N LEU A 26 7.06 5.73 3.55
CA LEU A 26 8.11 5.67 4.58
C LEU A 26 7.51 5.03 5.83
N ALA A 27 8.05 3.90 6.27
CA ALA A 27 7.56 3.19 7.45
C ALA A 27 7.51 4.11 8.69
N ARG A 28 6.46 3.99 9.50
CA ARG A 28 6.28 4.79 10.74
C ARG A 28 7.48 4.64 11.69
N SER A 29 8.04 3.44 11.81
CA SER A 29 9.23 3.17 12.63
C SER A 29 10.50 3.91 12.17
N ARG A 30 10.54 4.35 10.90
CA ARG A 30 11.62 5.15 10.31
C ARG A 30 11.25 6.63 10.22
N GLY A 31 10.26 7.10 10.99
CA GLY A 31 9.84 8.51 11.02
C GLY A 31 8.77 8.89 9.99
N GLY A 32 8.16 7.92 9.32
CA GLY A 32 7.03 8.16 8.41
C GLY A 32 5.83 8.78 9.10
N LYS A 33 5.35 9.92 8.57
CA LYS A 33 4.17 10.62 9.08
C LYS A 33 2.87 10.02 8.52
N THR A 34 1.79 10.04 9.30
CA THR A 34 0.44 9.69 8.82
C THR A 34 -0.19 10.89 8.12
N VAL A 35 0.21 11.12 6.87
CA VAL A 35 -0.29 12.20 6.00
C VAL A 35 -0.57 11.63 4.61
N TRP A 36 -1.48 12.24 3.85
CA TRP A 36 -1.93 11.72 2.56
C TRP A 36 -0.79 11.46 1.57
N GLU A 37 0.24 12.30 1.59
CA GLU A 37 1.42 12.20 0.73
C GLU A 37 2.26 10.95 1.03
N ASN A 38 2.26 10.51 2.29
CA ASN A 38 3.00 9.34 2.76
C ASN A 38 2.13 8.07 2.84
N LEU A 39 0.84 8.13 2.50
CA LEU A 39 0.00 6.94 2.43
C LEU A 39 -0.09 6.41 1.00
N VAL A 40 -0.19 5.09 0.88
CA VAL A 40 -0.40 4.38 -0.38
C VAL A 40 -1.38 3.23 -0.15
N LEU A 41 -2.21 2.92 -1.13
CA LEU A 41 -3.06 1.73 -1.10
C LEU A 41 -2.36 0.57 -1.83
N LEU A 42 -2.15 -0.52 -1.11
CA LEU A 42 -1.56 -1.76 -1.62
C LEU A 42 -2.55 -2.91 -1.49
N CYS A 43 -2.48 -3.90 -2.38
CA CYS A 43 -3.22 -5.14 -2.16
C CYS A 43 -2.61 -5.94 -1.01
N GLY A 44 -3.40 -6.80 -0.36
CA GLY A 44 -2.96 -7.64 0.77
C GLY A 44 -1.58 -8.32 0.56
N PRO A 45 -1.35 -9.03 -0.56
CA PRO A 45 -0.05 -9.64 -0.84
C PRO A 45 1.11 -8.63 -0.90
N CYS A 46 0.96 -7.53 -1.66
CA CYS A 46 2.01 -6.51 -1.77
C CYS A 46 2.27 -5.80 -0.45
N ASN A 47 1.21 -5.53 0.33
CA ASN A 47 1.32 -4.95 1.67
C ASN A 47 2.13 -5.85 2.61
N LEU A 48 1.86 -7.16 2.59
CA LEU A 48 2.60 -8.15 3.38
C LEU A 48 4.06 -8.28 2.91
N THR A 49 4.31 -8.27 1.59
CA THR A 49 5.66 -8.32 1.03
C THR A 49 6.49 -7.08 1.38
N LYS A 50 5.87 -5.89 1.34
CA LYS A 50 6.52 -4.63 1.71
C LYS A 50 6.93 -4.66 3.18
N GLY A 51 6.02 -5.02 4.09
CA GLY A 51 6.29 -5.00 5.53
C GLY A 51 6.92 -3.68 5.99
N ASN A 52 8.06 -3.75 6.67
CA ASN A 52 8.84 -2.58 7.13
C ASN A 52 9.96 -2.15 6.17
N LYS A 53 9.99 -2.70 4.96
CA LYS A 53 11.00 -2.38 3.95
C LYS A 53 10.71 -1.03 3.32
N LEU A 54 11.76 -0.30 2.98
CA LEU A 54 11.63 0.89 2.16
C LEU A 54 11.28 0.49 0.71
N PRO A 55 10.69 1.40 -0.10
CA PRO A 55 10.38 1.15 -1.51
C PRO A 55 11.60 0.79 -2.40
N HIS A 56 12.82 0.78 -1.86
CA HIS A 56 14.07 0.56 -2.58
C HIS A 56 15.03 -0.43 -1.89
N GLU A 57 14.53 -1.25 -0.96
CA GLU A 57 15.31 -2.32 -0.28
C GLU A 57 14.96 -3.72 -0.81
#